data_AF-A0A200QDX7-F1
#
_entry.id   AF-A0A200QDX7-F1
#
_cell.length_a   1.000
_cell.length_b   1.000
_cell.length_c   1.000
_cell.angle_alpha   90.00
_cell.angle_beta   90.00
_cell.angle_gamma   90.00
#
_symmetry.space_group_name_H-M   'P 1'
#
loop_
_entity.id
_entity.type
_entity.pdbx_description
1 polymer ?
#
loop_
_entity_poly.entity_id
_entity_poly.type
_entity_poly.pdbx_seq_one_letter_code
_entity_poly.pdbx_strand_id
1 'polypeptide(L)'
;MIAAASDALWNGGAACGSFYQVSCISGTNLGTTQPCIPGSVVVKIVDYCPPPGCRGTIDLSQEAFAMIADPNAGGINIVYQRPLRLLVHLYLNQPKQEPIYQFQHMSTGTMRYPSS
;
A
#
# COMPACT_ATOMS: atom_id res chain seq x y z
N MET A 1 4.10 6.39 -6.26
CA MET A 1 2.76 5.78 -6.41
C MET A 1 1.82 6.32 -5.34
N ILE A 2 0.51 6.28 -5.58
CA ILE A 2 -0.51 6.88 -4.72
C ILE A 2 -1.57 5.84 -4.31
N ALA A 3 -2.29 6.15 -3.24
CA ALA A 3 -3.41 5.35 -2.75
C ALA A 3 -4.46 6.20 -2.03
N ALA A 4 -5.69 5.68 -1.97
CA ALA A 4 -6.75 6.17 -1.11
C ALA A 4 -6.88 5.29 0.15
N ALA A 5 -7.21 5.90 1.28
CA ALA A 5 -7.44 5.20 2.54
C ALA A 5 -8.94 5.09 2.84
N SER A 6 -9.40 3.93 3.30
CA SER A 6 -10.74 3.79 3.90
C SER A 6 -10.75 4.24 5.35
N ASP A 7 -11.91 4.23 6.00
CA ASP A 7 -12.07 4.60 7.41
C ASP A 7 -11.13 3.85 8.36
N ALA A 8 -10.76 2.61 8.01
CA ALA A 8 -9.84 1.80 8.78
C ALA A 8 -8.43 2.41 8.90
N LEU A 9 -8.02 3.23 7.92
CA LEU A 9 -6.71 3.88 7.89
C LEU A 9 -6.79 5.40 7.94
N TRP A 10 -7.86 6.02 7.39
CA TRP A 10 -7.97 7.46 7.16
C TRP A 10 -7.73 8.31 8.42
N ASN A 11 -8.22 7.84 9.57
CA ASN A 11 -8.06 8.48 10.89
C ASN A 11 -8.36 9.99 10.86
N GLY A 12 -9.54 10.37 10.36
CA GLY A 12 -9.96 11.77 10.27
C GLY A 12 -9.06 12.66 9.41
N GLY A 13 -8.32 12.09 8.45
CA GLY A 13 -7.38 12.79 7.57
C GLY A 13 -5.92 12.71 7.99
N ALA A 14 -5.62 12.17 9.17
CA ALA A 14 -4.23 12.05 9.64
C ALA A 14 -3.38 11.10 8.78
N ALA A 15 -3.99 10.19 8.02
CA ALA A 15 -3.28 9.33 7.08
C ALA A 15 -2.81 10.09 5.82
N CYS A 16 -3.49 11.15 5.42
CA CYS A 16 -3.15 11.91 4.21
C CYS A 16 -1.72 12.44 4.28
N GLY A 17 -0.96 12.27 3.21
CA GLY A 17 0.45 12.65 3.14
C GLY A 17 1.43 11.61 3.67
N SER A 18 0.96 10.60 4.40
CA SER A 18 1.81 9.52 4.92
C SER A 18 2.17 8.51 3.83
N PHE A 19 3.34 7.90 3.97
CA PHE A 19 3.82 6.82 3.12
C PHE A 19 3.58 5.47 3.79
N TYR A 20 3.30 4.45 2.99
CA TYR A 20 3.18 3.06 3.41
C TYR A 20 3.92 2.16 2.43
N GLN A 21 4.66 1.20 2.95
CA GLN A 21 5.14 0.07 2.19
C GLN A 21 4.09 -1.03 2.25
N VAL A 22 3.73 -1.60 1.10
CA VAL A 22 2.65 -2.57 0.96
C VAL A 22 3.13 -3.80 0.20
N SER A 23 2.72 -4.99 0.65
CA SER A 23 3.04 -6.28 0.02
C SER A 23 1.80 -7.16 -0.05
N CYS A 24 1.68 -7.91 -1.14
CA CYS A 24 0.66 -8.95 -1.31
C CYS A 24 1.02 -10.19 -0.49
N ILE A 25 0.05 -10.72 0.25
CA ILE A 25 0.21 -11.99 1.00
C ILE A 25 -0.66 -13.12 0.45
N SER A 26 -1.83 -12.81 -0.12
CA SER A 26 -2.70 -13.80 -0.79
C SER A 26 -3.77 -13.12 -1.63
N GLY A 27 -4.48 -13.88 -2.47
CA GLY A 27 -5.69 -13.40 -3.15
C GLY A 27 -6.92 -13.39 -2.25
N THR A 28 -7.97 -12.69 -2.67
CA THR A 28 -9.28 -12.65 -1.98
C THR A 28 -10.27 -13.73 -2.46
N ASN A 29 -9.78 -14.76 -3.17
CA ASN A 29 -10.57 -15.87 -3.77
C ASN A 29 -11.47 -15.48 -4.97
N LEU A 30 -11.21 -14.36 -5.65
CA LEU A 30 -11.96 -13.91 -6.84
C LEU A 30 -11.51 -14.58 -8.16
N GLY A 31 -11.12 -15.85 -8.12
CA GLY A 31 -10.84 -16.66 -9.33
C GLY A 31 -9.43 -16.58 -9.92
N THR A 32 -8.57 -15.68 -9.46
CA THR A 32 -7.14 -15.68 -9.83
C THR A 32 -6.35 -16.50 -8.82
N THR A 33 -5.80 -17.63 -9.25
CA THR A 33 -4.95 -18.49 -8.42
C THR A 33 -3.58 -17.85 -8.23
N GLN A 34 -3.20 -17.58 -6.97
CA GLN A 34 -1.90 -16.99 -6.59
C GLN A 34 -1.60 -15.64 -7.27
N PRO A 35 -2.38 -14.57 -6.97
CA PRO A 35 -2.22 -13.30 -7.66
C PRO A 35 -0.98 -12.51 -7.23
N CYS A 36 -0.28 -12.90 -6.16
CA CYS A 36 0.80 -12.11 -5.59
C CYS A 36 2.09 -12.18 -6.41
N ILE A 37 2.69 -11.02 -6.66
CA ILE A 37 4.03 -10.87 -7.21
C ILE A 37 4.99 -10.62 -6.03
N PRO A 38 6.12 -11.33 -5.93
CA PRO A 38 7.09 -11.09 -4.86
C PRO A 38 7.62 -9.66 -4.86
N GLY A 39 7.58 -8.99 -3.71
CA GLY A 39 8.10 -7.64 -3.54
C GLY A 39 7.19 -6.75 -2.70
N SER A 40 7.45 -5.46 -2.79
CA SER A 40 6.68 -4.44 -2.08
C SER A 40 6.62 -3.15 -2.88
N VAL A 41 5.60 -2.34 -2.61
CA VAL A 41 5.41 -1.05 -3.24
C VAL A 41 5.28 0.03 -2.17
N VAL A 42 5.96 1.17 -2.35
CA VAL A 42 5.78 2.34 -1.46
C VAL A 42 4.78 3.31 -2.08
N VAL A 43 3.72 3.60 -1.35
CA VAL A 43 2.64 4.48 -1.79
C VAL A 43 2.40 5.61 -0.81
N LYS A 44 1.96 6.76 -1.31
CA LYS A 44 1.51 7.90 -0.51
C LYS A 44 -0.01 7.90 -0.45
N ILE A 45 -0.58 8.03 0.74
CA ILE A 45 -2.02 8.29 0.89
C ILE A 45 -2.29 9.73 0.45
N VAL A 46 -3.12 9.91 -0.57
CA VAL A 46 -3.46 11.24 -1.11
C VAL A 46 -4.96 11.49 -1.17
N ASP A 47 -5.77 10.47 -0.91
CA ASP A 47 -7.22 10.55 -1.00
C ASP A 47 -7.90 9.72 0.08
N TYR A 48 -9.18 10.03 0.30
CA TYR A 48 -10.08 9.30 1.18
C TYR A 48 -11.13 8.58 0.35
N CYS A 49 -11.35 7.29 0.64
CA CYS A 49 -12.37 6.50 -0.01
C CYS A 49 -13.43 6.08 1.02
N PRO A 50 -14.61 6.73 1.05
CA PRO A 50 -15.68 6.41 1.98
C PRO A 50 -16.44 5.11 1.61
N PRO A 51 -17.12 4.46 2.58
CA PRO A 51 -18.12 3.45 2.30
C PRO A 51 -19.32 4.03 1.51
N PRO A 52 -20.00 3.25 0.64
CA PRO A 52 -19.71 1.85 0.27
C PRO A 52 -18.67 1.72 -0.85
N GLY A 53 -18.09 2.83 -1.31
CA GLY A 53 -17.17 2.88 -2.45
C GLY A 53 -15.86 2.16 -2.17
N CYS A 54 -15.32 2.26 -0.95
CA CYS A 54 -14.11 1.54 -0.59
C CYS A 54 -14.40 0.10 -0.20
N ARG A 55 -13.80 -0.84 -0.94
CA ARG A 55 -13.91 -2.28 -0.70
C ARG A 55 -12.62 -2.90 -0.16
N GLY A 56 -11.70 -2.06 0.33
CA GLY A 56 -10.41 -2.44 0.93
C GLY A 56 -9.96 -1.48 2.04
N THR A 57 -8.92 -1.87 2.77
CA THR A 57 -8.22 -1.00 3.74
C THR A 57 -7.46 0.11 3.02
N ILE A 58 -6.81 -0.23 1.90
CA ILE A 58 -6.07 0.69 1.02
C ILE A 58 -6.52 0.42 -0.42
N ASP A 59 -6.74 1.47 -1.19
CA ASP A 59 -7.07 1.40 -2.62
C ASP A 59 -5.90 1.98 -3.44
N LEU A 60 -5.21 1.12 -4.19
CA LEU A 60 -3.98 1.51 -4.92
C LEU A 60 -4.28 2.06 -6.30
N SER A 61 -3.41 2.93 -6.82
CA SER A 61 -3.38 3.15 -8.27
C SER A 61 -3.06 1.86 -9.04
N GLN A 62 -3.40 1.80 -10.33
CA GLN A 62 -3.23 0.60 -11.15
C GLN A 62 -1.78 0.16 -11.21
N GLU A 63 -0.92 1.14 -11.38
CA GLU A 63 0.50 0.96 -11.50
C GLU A 63 1.07 0.38 -10.21
N ALA A 64 0.55 0.82 -9.05
CA ALA A 64 0.99 0.33 -7.76
C ALA A 64 0.49 -1.09 -7.46
N PHE A 65 -0.77 -1.39 -7.83
CA PHE A 65 -1.32 -2.74 -7.70
C PHE A 65 -0.55 -3.75 -8.57
N ALA A 66 -0.32 -3.40 -9.84
CA ALA A 66 0.37 -4.25 -10.81
C ALA A 66 1.83 -4.58 -10.43
N MET A 67 2.45 -3.80 -9.53
CA MET A 67 3.79 -4.07 -9.01
C MET A 67 3.83 -5.22 -7.99
N ILE A 68 2.70 -5.51 -7.33
CA ILE A 68 2.65 -6.51 -6.25
C ILE A 68 1.58 -7.60 -6.47
N ALA A 69 0.71 -7.46 -7.46
CA ALA A 69 -0.27 -8.47 -7.82
C ALA A 69 -0.79 -8.38 -9.26
N ASP A 70 -1.32 -9.49 -9.77
CA ASP A 70 -2.07 -9.55 -11.03
C ASP A 70 -3.34 -8.68 -10.97
N PRO A 71 -3.46 -7.62 -11.79
CA PRO A 71 -4.64 -6.74 -11.82
C PRO A 71 -5.97 -7.47 -12.02
N ASN A 72 -5.98 -8.64 -12.67
CA ASN A 72 -7.18 -9.45 -12.89
C ASN A 72 -7.75 -10.03 -11.59
N ALA A 73 -6.96 -10.06 -10.50
CA ALA A 73 -7.42 -10.53 -9.21
C ALA A 73 -8.51 -9.64 -8.61
N GLY A 74 -8.57 -8.36 -9.00
CA GLY A 74 -9.53 -7.36 -8.50
C GLY A 74 -9.41 -7.00 -7.01
N GLY A 75 -8.78 -7.86 -6.20
CA GLY A 75 -8.45 -7.61 -4.81
C GLY A 75 -7.55 -8.68 -4.18
N ILE A 76 -6.72 -8.25 -3.25
CA ILE A 76 -5.71 -9.05 -2.56
C ILE A 76 -5.74 -8.78 -1.05
N ASN A 77 -5.25 -9.74 -0.28
CA ASN A 77 -4.89 -9.51 1.11
C ASN A 77 -3.46 -8.97 1.16
N ILE A 78 -3.23 -7.99 2.02
CA ILE A 78 -1.96 -7.29 2.12
C ILE A 78 -1.43 -7.24 3.55
N VAL A 79 -0.11 -7.08 3.64
CA VAL A 79 0.54 -6.46 4.78
C VAL A 79 1.01 -5.07 4.40
N TYR A 80 0.89 -4.12 5.31
CA TYR A 80 1.37 -2.77 5.12
C TYR A 80 1.94 -2.19 6.39
N GLN A 81 2.90 -1.28 6.23
CA GLN A 81 3.59 -0.65 7.34
C GLN A 81 4.00 0.78 6.99
N ARG A 82 3.99 1.65 7.99
CA ARG A 82 4.49 3.01 7.83
C ARG A 82 6.03 2.95 7.93
N PRO A 83 6.78 3.35 6.89
CA PRO A 83 8.22 3.44 7.00
C PRO A 83 8.56 4.52 8.03
N LEU A 84 9.38 4.18 9.03
CA LEU A 84 9.96 5.21 9.89
C LEU A 84 10.87 6.08 9.02
N ARG A 85 10.56 7.38 8.96
CA ARG A 85 11.49 8.36 8.41
C ARG A 85 12.62 8.51 9.41
N LEU A 86 13.67 7.68 9.29
CA LEU A 86 14.94 8.05 9.92
C LEU A 86 15.29 9.43 9.36
N LEU A 87 15.52 10.40 10.24
CA LEU A 87 15.95 11.75 9.84
C LEU A 87 17.21 11.63 8.98
N VAL A 88 17.06 11.75 7.67
CA VAL A 88 18.15 11.88 6.67
C VAL A 88 18.81 13.26 6.80
N HIS A 89 19.07 13.73 8.02
CA HIS A 89 19.92 14.90 8.25
C HIS A 89 21.38 14.51 8.52
N LEU A 90 21.70 13.21 8.61
CA LEU A 90 23.07 12.74 8.86
C LEU A 90 23.77 12.05 7.67
N TYR A 91 23.11 11.86 6.51
CA TYR A 91 23.68 11.10 5.38
C TYR A 91 23.46 11.75 4.00
N LEU A 92 23.80 13.03 3.85
CA LEU A 92 23.77 13.74 2.56
C LEU A 92 25.00 13.42 1.67
N ASN A 93 25.36 12.14 1.44
CA ASN A 93 26.37 11.78 0.41
C ASN A 93 26.48 10.28 0.08
N GLN A 94 25.40 9.64 -0.40
CA GLN A 94 25.49 8.32 -1.05
C GLN A 94 24.63 8.32 -2.35
N PRO A 95 25.21 8.07 -3.53
CA PRO A 95 24.46 7.94 -4.78
C PRO A 95 23.73 6.59 -4.81
N LYS A 96 22.40 6.60 -5.00
CA LYS A 96 21.54 5.42 -5.20
C LYS A 96 21.57 4.36 -4.09
N GLN A 97 21.13 4.72 -2.89
CA GLN A 97 20.74 3.73 -1.88
C GLN A 97 19.21 3.80 -1.68
N GLU A 98 18.52 2.68 -1.94
CA GLU A 98 17.15 2.46 -1.45
C GLU A 98 17.11 2.79 0.05
N PRO A 99 16.22 3.70 0.51
CA PRO A 99 16.17 4.09 1.91
C PRO A 99 15.91 2.86 2.79
N ILE A 100 16.84 2.57 3.71
CA ILE A 100 16.71 1.49 4.68
C ILE A 100 15.69 1.94 5.74
N TYR A 101 14.42 1.61 5.49
CA TYR A 101 13.34 1.85 6.44
C TYR A 101 13.40 0.81 7.57
N GLN A 102 13.55 1.26 8.82
CA GLN A 102 13.33 0.41 10.01
C GLN A 102 11.81 0.32 10.26
N PHE A 103 11.30 -0.89 10.49
CA PHE A 103 9.86 -1.19 10.48
C PHE A 103 9.30 -1.37 11.89
N GLN A 104 8.35 -0.52 12.31
CA GLN A 104 7.54 -0.74 13.51
C GLN A 104 6.13 -1.19 13.11
N HIS A 105 5.76 -2.40 13.54
CA HIS A 105 4.44 -3.04 13.45
C HIS A 105 3.82 -3.16 12.03
N MET A 106 3.91 -4.37 11.45
CA MET A 106 3.16 -4.74 10.24
C MET A 106 1.67 -4.85 10.54
N SER A 107 0.85 -4.14 9.77
CA SER A 107 -0.61 -4.25 9.80
C SER A 107 -1.10 -5.11 8.64
N THR A 108 -2.20 -5.83 8.82
CA THR A 108 -2.87 -6.59 7.75
C THR A 108 -4.11 -5.85 7.27
N GLY A 109 -4.46 -6.05 6.00
CA GLY A 109 -5.66 -5.47 5.42
C GLY A 109 -6.05 -6.14 4.11
N THR A 110 -7.13 -5.66 3.54
CA THR A 110 -7.52 -6.00 2.16
C THR A 110 -7.22 -4.82 1.26
N MET A 111 -7.02 -5.10 -0.01
CA MET A 111 -6.81 -4.11 -1.04
C MET A 111 -7.66 -4.45 -2.24
N ARG A 112 -8.20 -3.43 -2.89
CA ARG A 112 -8.65 -3.53 -4.27
C ARG A 112 -7.85 -2.59 -5.14
N TYR A 113 -7.91 -2.84 -6.43
CA TYR A 113 -7.61 -1.85 -7.45
C TYR A 113 -8.96 -1.25 -7.87
N PRO A 114 -9.10 0.08 -8.03
CA PRO A 114 -10.34 0.66 -8.52
C PRO A 114 -10.59 0.10 -9.92
N SER A 115 -11.57 -0.79 -10.02
CA SER A 115 -12.20 -1.10 -11.30
C SER A 115 -12.95 0.17 -11.71
N SER A 116 -12.28 0.97 -12.53
CA SER A 116 -12.81 2.06 -13.38
C SER A 116 -14.30 2.34 -13.24
#